data_AF-A0A5E4FSG7-F1
#
_entry.id   AF-A0A5E4FSG7-F1
#
_cell.length_a   1.000
_cell.length_b   1.000
_cell.length_c   1.000
_cell.angle_alpha   90.00
_cell.angle_beta   90.00
_cell.angle_gamma   90.00
#
_symmetry.space_group_name_H-M   'P 1'
#
loop_
_entity.id
_entity.type
_entity.pdbx_description
1 polymer ?
#
loop_
_entity_poly.entity_id
_entity_poly.type
_entity_poly.pdbx_seq_one_letter_code
_entity_poly.pdbx_strand_id
1 'polypeptide(L)'
;MIELGFSKSVSDWIGTNLKKQGDHETWAFNLDDVVQMFKSYQEKSYWHLLEQPPKDMEIAVVRAENSDCWDPDVIQRLESLANGEGDGSEGKFSVHVLPKSGHWFHVDNPKGLLEIVAPRISSL
;
A
#
# COMPACT_ATOMS: atom_id res chain seq x y z
N MET A 1 -4.14 -3.91 -24.67
CA MET A 1 -3.28 -3.70 -23.48
C MET A 1 -1.88 -4.26 -23.70
N ILE A 2 -1.74 -5.54 -24.06
CA ILE A 2 -0.42 -6.13 -24.37
C ILE A 2 0.28 -5.38 -25.52
N GLU A 3 -0.44 -5.08 -26.61
CA GLU A 3 0.08 -4.26 -27.73
C GLU A 3 0.47 -2.83 -27.33
N LEU A 4 -0.04 -2.33 -26.20
CA LEU A 4 0.30 -1.03 -25.63
C LEU A 4 1.48 -1.11 -24.64
N GLY A 5 2.12 -2.28 -24.52
CA GLY A 5 3.29 -2.50 -23.66
C GLY A 5 2.99 -2.95 -22.22
N PHE A 6 1.71 -3.17 -21.86
CA PHE A 6 1.37 -3.69 -20.54
C PHE A 6 1.65 -5.19 -20.41
N SER A 7 2.04 -5.63 -19.21
CA SER A 7 2.20 -7.05 -18.94
C SER A 7 0.88 -7.82 -19.09
N LYS A 8 0.97 -9.13 -19.32
CA LYS A 8 -0.21 -9.99 -19.33
C LYS A 8 -0.92 -9.97 -17.98
N SER A 9 -0.19 -10.01 -16.86
CA SER A 9 -0.80 -9.98 -15.52
C SER A 9 -1.62 -8.72 -15.26
N VAL A 10 -1.11 -7.55 -15.67
CA VAL A 10 -1.86 -6.27 -15.56
C VAL A 10 -3.07 -6.26 -16.48
N SER A 11 -2.92 -6.79 -17.71
CA SER A 11 -4.03 -6.89 -18.68
C SER A 11 -5.15 -7.80 -18.17
N ASP A 12 -4.80 -8.97 -17.66
CA ASP A 12 -5.75 -9.94 -17.11
C ASP A 12 -6.46 -9.37 -15.87
N TRP A 13 -5.72 -8.68 -14.99
CA TRP A 13 -6.28 -8.04 -13.79
C TRP A 13 -7.22 -6.88 -14.11
N ILE A 14 -6.90 -6.02 -15.08
CA ILE A 14 -7.84 -4.97 -15.51
C ILE A 14 -9.12 -5.59 -16.06
N GLY A 15 -9.02 -6.72 -16.78
CA GLY A 15 -10.17 -7.45 -17.29
C GLY A 15 -11.13 -7.96 -16.20
N THR A 16 -10.66 -8.26 -14.99
CA THR A 16 -11.53 -8.72 -13.88
C THR A 16 -12.47 -7.63 -13.37
N ASN A 17 -12.23 -6.37 -13.75
CA ASN A 17 -13.05 -5.22 -13.40
C ASN A 17 -14.18 -4.96 -14.41
N LEU A 18 -14.35 -5.81 -15.41
CA LEU A 18 -15.46 -5.73 -16.36
C LEU A 18 -16.64 -6.59 -15.89
N LYS A 19 -17.85 -6.10 -16.12
CA LYS A 19 -19.10 -6.85 -15.94
C LYS A 19 -19.89 -6.86 -17.25
N LYS A 20 -20.68 -7.91 -17.45
CA LYS A 20 -21.62 -7.97 -18.58
C LYS A 20 -22.81 -7.04 -18.35
N GLN A 21 -23.22 -6.36 -19.41
CA GLN A 21 -24.43 -5.55 -19.47
C GLN A 21 -25.14 -5.86 -20.79
N GLY A 22 -25.96 -6.92 -20.79
CA GLY A 22 -26.53 -7.45 -22.03
C GLY A 22 -25.45 -8.09 -22.91
N ASP A 23 -25.33 -7.61 -24.15
CA ASP A 23 -24.41 -8.16 -25.16
C ASP A 23 -23.03 -7.49 -25.17
N HIS A 24 -22.77 -6.55 -24.25
CA HIS A 24 -21.49 -5.85 -24.12
C HIS A 24 -20.95 -5.88 -22.69
N GLU A 25 -19.66 -5.63 -22.54
CA GLU A 25 -18.99 -5.42 -21.27
C GLU A 25 -18.95 -3.93 -20.88
N THR A 26 -19.04 -3.66 -19.59
CA THR A 26 -18.85 -2.32 -19.01
C THR A 26 -18.05 -2.41 -17.71
N TRP A 27 -17.57 -1.28 -17.20
CA TRP A 27 -16.82 -1.23 -15.95
C TRP A 27 -17.71 -1.59 -14.75
N ALA A 28 -17.16 -2.38 -13.83
CA ALA A 28 -17.82 -2.73 -12.58
C ALA A 28 -17.97 -1.52 -11.64
N PHE A 29 -17.18 -0.47 -11.85
CA PHE A 29 -17.15 0.78 -11.09
C PHE A 29 -17.33 1.99 -12.00
N ASN A 30 -17.55 3.15 -11.39
CA ASN A 30 -17.57 4.44 -12.08
C ASN A 30 -16.14 4.94 -12.32
N LEU A 31 -15.80 5.19 -13.60
CA LEU A 31 -14.46 5.67 -13.98
C LEU A 31 -14.16 7.06 -13.45
N ASP A 32 -15.14 7.97 -13.43
CA ASP A 32 -14.93 9.34 -12.97
C ASP A 32 -14.56 9.36 -11.50
N ASP A 33 -15.19 8.48 -10.71
CA ASP A 33 -14.90 8.33 -9.28
C ASP A 33 -13.48 7.78 -9.06
N VAL A 34 -13.05 6.80 -9.87
CA VAL A 34 -11.68 6.27 -9.81
C VAL A 34 -10.65 7.35 -10.17
N VAL A 35 -10.92 8.18 -11.18
CA VAL A 35 -10.05 9.31 -11.55
C VAL A 35 -9.96 10.32 -10.40
N GLN A 36 -11.07 10.63 -9.72
CA GLN A 36 -11.07 11.51 -8.56
C GLN A 36 -10.29 10.91 -7.38
N MET A 37 -10.46 9.61 -7.11
CA MET A 37 -9.69 8.91 -6.07
C MET A 37 -8.19 8.93 -6.38
N PHE A 38 -7.79 8.72 -7.63
CA PHE A 38 -6.39 8.77 -8.04
C PHE A 38 -5.79 10.16 -7.84
N LYS A 39 -6.50 11.22 -8.23
CA LYS A 39 -6.06 12.61 -7.98
C LYS A 39 -5.92 12.89 -6.49
N SER A 40 -6.91 12.49 -5.68
CA SER A 40 -6.83 12.63 -4.23
C SER A 40 -5.63 11.89 -3.65
N TYR A 41 -5.31 10.69 -4.14
CA TYR A 41 -4.11 9.96 -3.70
C TYR A 41 -2.82 10.74 -3.98
N GLN A 42 -2.71 11.38 -5.14
CA GLN A 42 -1.54 12.18 -5.51
C GLN A 42 -1.39 13.47 -4.70
N GLU A 43 -2.50 14.09 -4.29
CA GLU A 43 -2.50 15.38 -3.59
C GLU A 43 -2.36 15.26 -2.07
N LYS A 44 -2.74 14.12 -1.48
CA LYS A 44 -2.78 13.95 -0.03
C LYS A 44 -1.42 13.52 0.52
N SER A 45 -0.98 14.23 1.56
CA SER A 45 0.17 13.86 2.37
C SER A 45 -0.29 13.45 3.76
N TYR A 46 0.11 12.26 4.19
CA TYR A 46 -0.16 11.73 5.54
C TYR A 46 1.09 11.70 6.42
N TRP A 47 2.16 12.39 6.03
CA TRP A 47 3.42 12.41 6.80
C TRP A 47 3.22 12.81 8.25
N HIS A 48 2.40 13.84 8.50
CA HIS A 48 2.11 14.28 9.86
C HIS A 48 1.55 13.18 10.76
N LEU A 49 0.75 12.26 10.21
CA LEU A 49 0.21 11.12 10.96
C LEU A 49 1.29 10.11 11.33
N LEU A 50 2.32 9.95 10.48
CA LEU A 50 3.45 9.06 10.74
C LEU A 50 4.48 9.69 11.69
N GLU A 51 4.66 11.00 11.58
CA GLU A 51 5.61 11.78 12.38
C GLU A 51 5.10 12.07 13.78
N GLN A 52 3.79 12.18 13.94
CA GLN A 52 3.12 12.41 15.22
C GLN A 52 1.90 11.49 15.34
N PRO A 53 2.10 10.17 15.48
CA PRO A 53 0.99 9.25 15.65
C PRO A 53 0.19 9.65 16.90
N PRO A 54 -1.15 9.68 16.83
CA PRO A 54 -1.99 9.95 18.00
C PRO A 54 -1.65 9.01 19.15
N LYS A 55 -1.75 9.51 20.38
CA LYS A 55 -1.57 8.69 21.57
C LYS A 55 -2.46 7.44 21.50
N ASP A 56 -1.90 6.32 21.94
CA ASP A 56 -2.55 5.00 21.95
C ASP A 56 -2.80 4.41 20.54
N MET A 57 -2.30 5.03 19.47
CA MET A 57 -2.30 4.47 18.12
C MET A 57 -0.98 3.76 17.80
N GLU A 58 -1.04 2.59 17.15
CA GLU A 58 0.12 1.96 16.52
C GLU A 58 -0.04 1.99 14.99
N ILE A 59 0.95 2.53 14.30
CA ILE A 59 1.04 2.54 12.85
C ILE A 59 2.24 1.68 12.43
N ALA A 60 1.96 0.62 11.68
CA ALA A 60 2.99 -0.25 11.10
C ALA A 60 2.93 -0.16 9.57
N VAL A 61 3.98 0.40 8.97
CA VAL A 61 4.14 0.46 7.52
C VAL A 61 4.83 -0.81 7.04
N VAL A 62 4.27 -1.49 6.05
CA VAL A 62 4.89 -2.65 5.39
C VAL A 62 5.27 -2.27 3.97
N ARG A 63 6.56 -2.31 3.67
CA ARG A 63 7.15 -2.04 2.36
C ARG A 63 7.55 -3.36 1.70
N ALA A 64 7.29 -3.48 0.41
CA ALA A 64 7.82 -4.58 -0.38
C ALA A 64 9.29 -4.31 -0.76
N GLU A 65 10.18 -5.29 -0.58
CA GLU A 65 11.63 -5.14 -0.83
C GLU A 65 11.95 -4.67 -2.26
N ASN A 66 11.25 -5.22 -3.25
CA ASN A 66 11.50 -4.96 -4.68
C ASN A 66 10.54 -3.91 -5.26
N SER A 67 9.87 -3.11 -4.42
CA SER A 67 9.02 -2.02 -4.92
C SER A 67 9.87 -0.86 -5.41
N ASP A 68 9.58 -0.41 -6.63
CA ASP A 68 10.14 0.77 -7.29
C ASP A 68 9.36 2.06 -7.00
N CYS A 69 8.30 1.98 -6.19
CA CYS A 69 7.40 3.09 -5.89
C CYS A 69 7.92 4.02 -4.77
N TRP A 70 9.13 3.79 -4.26
CA TRP A 70 9.68 4.49 -3.10
C TRP A 70 11.01 5.15 -3.43
N ASP A 71 11.04 6.47 -3.32
CA ASP A 71 12.29 7.21 -3.43
C ASP A 71 13.20 6.93 -2.21
N PRO A 72 14.55 6.92 -2.38
CA PRO A 72 15.47 6.62 -1.29
C PRO A 72 15.35 7.54 -0.08
N ASP A 73 15.02 8.81 -0.28
CA ASP A 73 14.82 9.80 0.78
C ASP A 73 13.56 9.50 1.61
N VAL A 74 12.50 9.00 0.97
CA VAL A 74 11.29 8.53 1.66
C VAL A 74 11.62 7.33 2.54
N ILE A 75 12.38 6.36 2.03
CA ILE A 75 12.82 5.18 2.80
C ILE A 75 13.63 5.63 4.02
N GLN A 76 14.62 6.51 3.81
CA GLN A 76 15.46 7.03 4.89
C GLN A 76 14.62 7.78 5.95
N ARG A 77 13.61 8.57 5.53
CA ARG A 77 12.73 9.28 6.45
C ARG A 77 11.89 8.32 7.29
N LEU A 78 11.32 7.27 6.68
CA LEU A 78 10.59 6.22 7.38
C LEU A 78 11.48 5.49 8.40
N GLU A 79 12.69 5.10 8.00
CA GLU A 79 13.65 4.44 8.90
C GLU A 79 14.08 5.35 10.06
N SER A 80 14.30 6.64 9.79
CA SER A 80 14.66 7.62 10.82
C SER A 80 13.53 7.80 11.84
N LEU A 81 12.27 7.82 11.38
CA LEU A 81 11.10 7.88 12.25
C LEU A 81 10.97 6.62 13.11
N ALA A 82 11.17 5.44 12.52
CA ALA A 82 11.06 4.18 13.25
C ALA A 82 12.16 4.00 14.32
N ASN A 83 13.33 4.63 14.12
CA ASN A 83 14.45 4.60 15.06
C ASN A 83 14.43 5.77 16.07
N GLY A 84 13.51 6.73 15.92
CA GLY A 84 13.40 7.86 16.83
C GLY A 84 12.91 7.42 18.22
N GLU A 85 13.59 7.86 19.27
CA GLU A 85 13.08 7.72 20.63
C GLU A 85 12.03 8.81 20.87
N GLY A 86 10.75 8.43 20.81
CA GLY A 86 9.66 9.30 21.22
C GLY A 86 9.74 9.59 22.72
N ASP A 87 9.22 10.75 23.16
CA ASP A 87 9.14 11.13 24.57
C ASP A 87 8.05 10.34 25.35
N GLY A 88 7.41 9.37 24.69
CA GLY A 88 6.34 8.54 25.23
C GLY A 88 4.96 9.21 25.24
N SER A 89 4.83 10.44 24.72
CA SER A 89 3.55 11.13 24.62
C SER A 89 2.76 10.80 23.35
N GLU A 90 3.46 10.35 22.31
CA GLU A 90 2.91 9.98 21.00
C GLU A 90 2.60 8.48 20.88
N GLY A 91 1.87 8.11 19.82
CA GLY A 91 1.66 6.73 19.44
C GLY A 91 2.93 6.06 18.88
N LYS A 92 2.81 4.78 18.52
CA LYS A 92 3.93 3.97 18.04
C LYS A 92 3.97 3.96 16.52
N PHE A 93 5.17 4.06 15.98
CA PHE A 93 5.42 3.92 14.56
C PHE A 93 6.47 2.81 14.31
N SER A 94 6.24 1.97 13.31
CA SER A 94 7.20 0.94 12.90
C SER A 94 7.18 0.73 11.38
N VAL A 95 8.32 0.29 10.83
CA VAL A 95 8.48 0.00 9.41
C VAL A 95 9.00 -1.42 9.26
N HIS A 96 8.39 -2.17 8.34
CA HIS A 96 8.74 -3.55 8.03
C HIS A 96 9.06 -3.66 6.54
N VAL A 97 10.12 -4.37 6.20
CA VAL A 97 10.43 -4.71 4.81
C VAL A 97 10.07 -6.18 4.58
N LEU A 98 9.15 -6.44 3.66
CA LEU A 98 8.76 -7.78 3.28
C LEU A 98 9.69 -8.29 2.16
N PRO A 99 10.55 -9.28 2.44
CA PRO A 99 11.54 -9.75 1.47
C PRO A 99 10.87 -10.45 0.29
N LYS A 100 11.55 -10.43 -0.86
CA LYS A 100 11.17 -11.12 -2.11
C LYS A 100 9.76 -10.77 -2.59
N SER A 101 9.36 -9.52 -2.42
CA SER A 101 8.01 -9.05 -2.78
C SER A 101 8.07 -7.75 -3.57
N GLY A 102 7.18 -7.61 -4.56
CA GLY A 102 6.99 -6.41 -5.37
C GLY A 102 5.66 -5.74 -5.07
N HIS A 103 5.06 -5.06 -6.06
CA HIS A 103 3.81 -4.30 -5.87
C HIS A 103 2.66 -5.17 -5.32
N TRP A 104 2.60 -6.46 -5.69
CA TRP A 104 1.57 -7.40 -5.24
C TRP A 104 2.10 -8.29 -4.11
N PHE A 105 2.63 -7.66 -3.06
CA PHE A 105 3.37 -8.33 -2.00
C PHE A 105 2.57 -9.39 -1.22
N HIS A 106 1.24 -9.29 -1.21
CA HIS A 106 0.33 -10.30 -0.65
C HIS A 106 0.26 -11.58 -1.51
N VAL A 107 0.55 -11.50 -2.81
CA VAL A 107 0.69 -12.65 -3.70
C VAL A 107 2.12 -13.18 -3.64
N ASP A 108 3.11 -12.29 -3.62
CA ASP A 108 4.52 -12.67 -3.68
C ASP A 108 5.02 -13.33 -2.39
N ASN A 109 4.61 -12.83 -1.21
CA ASN A 109 5.01 -13.36 0.09
C ASN A 109 3.87 -13.32 1.13
N PRO A 110 2.79 -14.10 0.92
CA PRO A 110 1.63 -14.12 1.82
C PRO A 110 1.96 -14.56 3.25
N LYS A 111 2.91 -15.50 3.41
CA LYS A 111 3.29 -16.01 4.73
C LYS A 111 4.04 -14.96 5.54
N GLY A 112 5.04 -14.31 4.95
CA GLY A 112 5.78 -13.24 5.62
C GLY A 112 4.89 -12.04 5.94
N LEU A 113 3.94 -11.70 5.06
CA LEU A 113 2.96 -10.66 5.36
C LEU A 113 2.09 -11.03 6.58
N LEU A 114 1.64 -12.29 6.65
CA LEU A 114 0.85 -12.78 7.78
C LEU A 114 1.63 -12.73 9.09
N GLU A 115 2.91 -13.10 9.08
CA GLU A 115 3.79 -13.01 10.26
C GLU A 115 3.91 -11.59 10.80
N ILE A 116 3.91 -10.57 9.92
CA ILE A 116 3.95 -9.16 10.31
C ILE A 116 2.59 -8.68 10.84
N VAL A 117 1.49 -9.05 10.18
CA VAL A 117 0.17 -8.45 10.43
C VAL A 117 -0.61 -9.19 11.53
N ALA A 118 -0.53 -10.52 11.61
CA ALA A 118 -1.36 -11.32 12.51
C ALA A 118 -1.22 -10.95 14.01
N PRO A 119 -0.02 -10.66 14.54
CA PRO A 119 0.12 -10.26 15.94
C PRO A 119 -0.67 -8.98 16.30
N ARG A 120 -0.87 -8.08 15.33
CA ARG A 120 -1.54 -6.78 15.52
C ARG A 120 -3.05 -6.86 15.43
N ILE A 121 -3.57 -7.86 14.73
CA ILE A 121 -5.01 -8.11 14.63
C ILE A 121 -5.48 -8.95 15.81
N SER A 122 -4.67 -9.92 16.25
CA SER A 122 -5.03 -10.81 17.36
C SER A 122 -5.09 -10.08 18.72
N SER A 123 -4.57 -8.86 18.80
CA SER A 123 -4.59 -8.00 19.97
C SER A 123 -5.80 -7.05 20.04
N LEU A 124 -6.68 -7.05 19.03
CA LEU A 124 -7.96 -6.31 19.01
C LEU A 124 -9.07 -7.14 19.67
#